data_AF-A0A388LVS5-F1
#
_entry.id   AF-A0A388LVS5-F1
#
_cell.length_a   1.000
_cell.length_b   1.000
_cell.length_c   1.000
_cell.angle_alpha   90.00
_cell.angle_beta   90.00
_cell.angle_gamma   90.00
#
_symmetry.space_group_name_H-M   'P 1'
#
loop_
_entity.id
_entity.type
_entity.pdbx_description
1 polymer ?
#
loop_
_entity_poly.entity_id
_entity_poly.type
_entity_poly.pdbx_seq_one_letter_code
_entity_poly.pdbx_strand_id
1 'polypeptide(L)'
;MCYQCKEETKAQEQKILKRRVGEEEKPKTGRASTADECPAGMLELHLHGETSQYLGPLLALGVLPITIFDDMCLRDLYGDLANDLQDHRKICQVLQQQQQQQRKEEAMASGSDEANVESWLLGCGVLWNSSNEDISIARLLLMRMFSPKEDGVIRKFAAEIFGCLNPRVTLPLLTYHLAHAVRHLSSLRARACLFAICTALMVRGGDALLHPWIGLIQRLTMRILLWPLASGGESGRDPQKEAHAAMDLFAVIIRIEAMVAHAKAKTAQVEYAHKSEGSPEDPNTKADSTEERRGMQNGVLETILDYVTGLSSVPPFTGALTEAVDPPMQVDSPPTPSLRQGSPPCSVAAETAEALITEESFSLDIRRWFVGVVVNACEKAEENSRPMFAARLVPHLLHSIQTCEAAVVREHCLLMVVAAGYNLKAQSLLPFAEDLMDVAMSRMVSRKSSEERMQATRLLGVLLSGEEQILCKILPKLLKARQALQSILEMNPSPMLRDLCEQLLACLS
;
A
#
# COMPACT_ATOMS: atom_id res chain seq x y z
N MET A 1 -15.01 15.36 -13.27
CA MET A 1 -14.36 14.77 -14.46
C MET A 1 -13.98 13.31 -14.18
N CYS A 2 -14.62 12.32 -14.78
CA CYS A 2 -16.02 11.98 -14.58
C CYS A 2 -16.12 10.44 -14.55
N TYR A 3 -16.98 9.91 -13.68
CA TYR A 3 -17.30 8.48 -13.55
C TYR A 3 -17.71 7.85 -14.91
N GLN A 4 -18.25 8.65 -15.83
CA GLN A 4 -18.55 8.28 -17.22
C GLN A 4 -17.33 7.81 -18.04
N CYS A 5 -16.14 8.37 -17.81
CA CYS A 5 -14.94 7.96 -18.55
C CYS A 5 -14.44 6.56 -18.08
N LYS A 6 -14.67 6.21 -16.80
CA LYS A 6 -14.36 4.87 -16.26
C LYS A 6 -15.34 3.79 -16.75
N GLU A 7 -16.63 4.11 -16.89
CA GLU A 7 -17.65 3.21 -17.45
C GLU A 7 -17.38 2.89 -18.93
N GLU A 8 -17.02 3.89 -19.73
CA GLU A 8 -16.67 3.69 -21.15
C GLU A 8 -15.43 2.80 -21.32
N THR A 9 -14.43 2.96 -20.44
CA THR A 9 -13.21 2.13 -20.47
C THR A 9 -13.51 0.67 -20.11
N LYS A 10 -14.34 0.42 -19.09
CA LYS A 10 -14.78 -0.94 -18.70
C LYS A 10 -15.65 -1.60 -19.77
N ALA A 11 -16.54 -0.84 -20.41
CA ALA A 11 -17.36 -1.34 -21.52
C ALA A 11 -16.50 -1.72 -22.73
N GLN A 12 -15.42 -0.97 -22.98
CA GLN A 12 -14.47 -1.25 -24.07
C GLN A 12 -13.61 -2.48 -23.78
N GLU A 13 -13.16 -2.68 -22.54
CA GLU A 13 -12.44 -3.90 -22.11
C GLU A 13 -13.31 -5.17 -22.18
N GLN A 14 -14.57 -5.11 -21.76
CA GLN A 14 -15.51 -6.24 -21.91
C GLN A 14 -15.82 -6.56 -23.38
N LYS A 15 -15.80 -5.55 -24.26
CA LYS A 15 -16.00 -5.73 -25.71
C LYS A 15 -14.80 -6.41 -26.37
N ILE A 16 -13.59 -6.13 -25.88
CA ILE A 16 -12.35 -6.81 -26.30
C ILE A 16 -12.32 -8.26 -25.80
N LEU A 17 -12.75 -8.50 -24.55
CA LEU A 17 -12.81 -9.84 -23.97
C LEU A 17 -13.84 -10.74 -24.67
N LYS A 18 -15.03 -10.20 -25.01
CA LYS A 18 -16.05 -10.93 -25.78
C LYS A 18 -15.63 -11.25 -27.22
N ARG A 19 -14.76 -10.44 -27.83
CA ARG A 19 -14.19 -10.75 -29.15
C ARG A 19 -13.18 -11.89 -29.09
N ARG A 20 -12.42 -12.01 -27.99
CA ARG A 20 -11.44 -13.10 -27.81
C ARG A 20 -12.07 -14.46 -27.52
N VAL A 21 -13.25 -14.49 -26.89
CA VAL A 21 -13.98 -15.75 -26.61
C VAL A 21 -14.76 -16.26 -27.83
N GLY A 22 -14.93 -15.44 -28.87
CA GLY A 22 -15.69 -15.78 -30.08
C GLY A 22 -14.91 -16.54 -31.17
N GLU A 23 -13.60 -16.75 -31.01
CA GLU A 23 -12.71 -17.30 -32.06
C GLU A 23 -12.15 -18.71 -31.75
N GLU A 24 -12.78 -19.49 -30.87
CA GLU A 24 -12.44 -20.92 -30.75
C GLU A 24 -13.33 -21.78 -31.66
N GLU A 25 -12.81 -22.05 -32.86
CA GLU A 25 -13.30 -23.13 -33.72
C GLU A 25 -13.04 -24.51 -33.07
N LYS A 26 -14.10 -25.32 -32.99
CA LYS A 26 -14.07 -26.71 -32.52
C LYS A 26 -13.22 -27.61 -33.42
N PRO A 27 -12.34 -28.48 -32.88
CA PRO A 27 -11.90 -29.66 -33.61
C PRO A 27 -12.84 -30.85 -33.35
N LYS A 28 -13.06 -31.61 -34.42
CA LYS A 28 -13.92 -32.81 -34.47
C LYS A 28 -13.25 -34.01 -33.78
N THR A 29 -14.12 -34.83 -33.21
CA THR A 29 -13.91 -36.10 -32.52
C THR A 29 -13.21 -37.19 -33.34
N GLY A 30 -12.33 -37.98 -32.70
CA GLY A 30 -11.77 -39.22 -33.25
C GLY A 30 -11.01 -40.12 -32.25
N ARG A 31 -11.73 -41.08 -31.64
CA ARG A 31 -11.37 -42.44 -31.16
C ARG A 31 -9.99 -42.78 -30.51
N ALA A 32 -10.08 -43.12 -29.22
CA ALA A 32 -9.49 -44.23 -28.42
C ALA A 32 -8.19 -44.98 -28.83
N SER A 33 -7.22 -45.02 -27.90
CA SER A 33 -6.60 -46.26 -27.37
C SER A 33 -5.70 -46.01 -26.13
N THR A 34 -5.96 -46.80 -25.06
CA THR A 34 -5.09 -47.41 -24.03
C THR A 34 -3.76 -46.77 -23.56
N ALA A 35 -3.68 -46.59 -22.23
CA ALA A 35 -2.58 -46.84 -21.28
C ALA A 35 -1.12 -46.54 -21.69
N ASP A 36 -0.47 -45.57 -21.02
CA ASP A 36 0.61 -45.81 -20.04
C ASP A 36 1.18 -44.48 -19.48
N GLU A 37 1.63 -44.55 -18.23
CA GLU A 37 2.61 -43.72 -17.49
C GLU A 37 2.90 -42.25 -17.91
N CYS A 38 2.64 -41.30 -16.99
CA CYS A 38 3.18 -39.94 -17.03
C CYS A 38 4.45 -39.86 -16.15
N PRO A 39 5.65 -39.56 -16.69
CA PRO A 39 6.77 -39.11 -15.88
C PRO A 39 6.65 -37.60 -15.61
N ALA A 40 6.94 -37.20 -14.38
CA ALA A 40 7.14 -35.80 -14.01
C ALA A 40 8.34 -35.24 -14.79
N GLY A 41 8.07 -34.57 -15.91
CA GLY A 41 9.06 -33.84 -16.70
C GLY A 41 9.42 -32.52 -16.01
N MET A 42 10.50 -32.53 -15.25
CA MET A 42 11.18 -31.33 -14.77
C MET A 42 11.83 -30.65 -15.99
N LEU A 43 11.31 -29.51 -16.42
CA LEU A 43 11.93 -28.70 -17.48
C LEU A 43 13.17 -28.01 -16.89
N GLU A 44 14.33 -28.65 -16.98
CA GLU A 44 15.62 -27.98 -16.74
C GLU A 44 15.92 -27.03 -17.90
N LEU A 45 15.51 -25.77 -17.76
CA LEU A 45 15.93 -24.69 -18.65
C LEU A 45 17.39 -24.32 -18.34
N HIS A 46 18.33 -24.95 -19.05
CA HIS A 46 19.72 -24.51 -19.08
C HIS A 46 19.82 -23.19 -19.87
N LEU A 47 19.82 -22.06 -19.15
CA LEU A 47 19.95 -20.72 -19.70
C LEU A 47 21.45 -20.37 -19.83
N HIS A 48 21.91 -20.07 -21.05
CA HIS A 48 23.27 -19.56 -21.30
C HIS A 48 23.22 -18.25 -22.10
N GLY A 49 24.09 -17.30 -21.72
CA GLY A 49 24.65 -16.17 -22.49
C GLY A 49 23.72 -15.14 -23.13
N GLU A 50 22.82 -15.55 -24.02
CA GLU A 50 22.06 -14.65 -24.92
C GLU A 50 20.57 -14.56 -24.56
N THR A 51 20.13 -15.29 -23.53
CA THR A 51 18.73 -15.48 -23.16
C THR A 51 18.07 -14.26 -22.51
N SER A 52 18.84 -13.31 -21.96
CA SER A 52 18.31 -12.05 -21.41
C SER A 52 17.55 -11.22 -22.45
N GLN A 53 17.91 -11.35 -23.74
CA GLN A 53 17.24 -10.67 -24.85
C GLN A 53 15.86 -11.28 -25.16
N TYR A 54 15.65 -12.56 -24.88
CA TYR A 54 14.40 -13.29 -25.14
C TYR A 54 13.47 -13.35 -23.92
N LEU A 55 14.02 -13.23 -22.71
CA LEU A 55 13.23 -13.14 -21.47
C LEU A 55 12.39 -11.86 -21.44
N GLY A 56 12.92 -10.75 -21.98
CA GLY A 56 12.23 -9.46 -22.04
C GLY A 56 10.85 -9.53 -22.71
N PRO A 57 10.75 -10.01 -23.97
CA PRO A 57 9.47 -10.20 -24.66
C PRO A 57 8.52 -11.19 -23.94
N LEU A 58 9.01 -12.30 -23.40
CA LEU A 58 8.16 -13.31 -22.75
C LEU A 58 7.59 -12.83 -21.41
N LEU A 59 8.38 -12.06 -20.66
CA LEU A 59 7.93 -11.37 -19.45
C LEU A 59 6.97 -10.23 -19.80
N ALA A 60 7.22 -9.50 -20.90
CA ALA A 60 6.36 -8.41 -21.35
C ALA A 60 4.99 -8.90 -21.85
N LEU A 61 4.93 -10.13 -22.36
CA LEU A 61 3.69 -10.78 -22.76
C LEU A 61 2.96 -11.45 -21.59
N GLY A 62 3.52 -11.47 -20.38
CA GLY A 62 2.93 -12.12 -19.21
C GLY A 62 2.77 -13.64 -19.38
N VAL A 63 3.57 -14.26 -20.25
CA VAL A 63 3.44 -15.68 -20.64
C VAL A 63 4.10 -16.61 -19.62
N LEU A 64 5.06 -16.10 -18.86
CA LEU A 64 5.80 -16.90 -17.86
C LEU A 64 5.18 -16.73 -16.47
N PRO A 65 4.94 -17.83 -15.73
CA PRO A 65 4.51 -17.75 -14.35
C PRO A 65 5.59 -17.08 -13.50
N ILE A 66 5.19 -16.27 -12.52
CA ILE A 66 6.12 -15.53 -11.64
C ILE A 66 7.08 -16.49 -10.91
N THR A 67 6.65 -17.73 -10.67
CA THR A 67 7.47 -18.80 -10.07
C THR A 67 8.72 -19.13 -10.88
N ILE A 68 8.80 -18.76 -12.17
CA ILE A 68 10.01 -18.99 -12.96
C ILE A 68 11.24 -18.29 -12.34
N PHE A 69 11.03 -17.15 -11.68
CA PHE A 69 12.12 -16.45 -10.99
C PHE A 69 12.60 -17.17 -9.74
N ASP A 70 11.79 -18.08 -9.18
CA ASP A 70 12.19 -18.92 -8.05
C ASP A 70 13.06 -20.10 -8.52
N ASP A 71 12.87 -20.52 -9.78
CA ASP A 71 13.59 -21.64 -10.40
C ASP A 71 14.87 -21.22 -11.15
N MET A 72 15.06 -19.92 -11.39
CA MET A 72 16.24 -19.39 -12.07
C MET A 72 17.49 -19.40 -11.17
N CYS A 73 18.66 -19.61 -11.79
CA CYS A 73 19.93 -19.57 -11.08
C CYS A 73 20.14 -18.20 -10.40
N LEU A 74 20.37 -18.21 -9.09
CA LEU A 74 20.57 -17.00 -8.30
C LEU A 74 21.70 -16.12 -8.86
N ARG A 75 22.75 -16.74 -9.42
CA ARG A 75 23.87 -16.02 -10.04
C ARG A 75 23.45 -15.25 -11.29
N ASP A 76 22.54 -15.76 -12.11
CA ASP A 76 22.08 -15.04 -13.30
C ASP A 76 21.12 -13.90 -12.93
N LEU A 77 20.29 -14.14 -11.91
CA LEU A 77 19.34 -13.14 -11.41
C LEU A 77 20.03 -11.99 -10.69
N TYR A 78 20.94 -12.32 -9.78
CA TYR A 78 21.49 -11.38 -8.81
C TYR A 78 23.01 -11.20 -8.94
N GLY A 79 23.68 -11.85 -9.90
CA GLY A 79 25.15 -11.76 -10.04
C GLY A 79 25.86 -12.21 -8.76
N ASP A 80 26.90 -11.48 -8.38
CA ASP A 80 27.68 -11.78 -7.17
C ASP A 80 26.89 -11.58 -5.87
N LEU A 81 25.79 -10.81 -5.91
CA LEU A 81 24.89 -10.67 -4.77
C LEU A 81 24.39 -12.04 -4.31
N ALA A 82 24.22 -12.99 -5.24
CA ALA A 82 23.77 -14.35 -4.98
C ALA A 82 24.58 -15.06 -3.88
N ASN A 83 25.88 -14.80 -3.83
CA ASN A 83 26.79 -15.41 -2.84
C ASN A 83 26.56 -14.83 -1.44
N ASP A 84 26.15 -13.56 -1.36
CA ASP A 84 25.84 -12.86 -0.12
C ASP A 84 24.40 -13.09 0.36
N LEU A 85 23.50 -13.53 -0.54
CA LEU A 85 22.09 -13.78 -0.24
C LEU A 85 21.83 -14.89 0.79
N GLN A 86 22.80 -15.78 1.03
CA GLN A 86 22.66 -16.82 2.04
C GLN A 86 22.73 -16.27 3.47
N ASP A 87 23.17 -15.02 3.66
CA ASP A 87 23.27 -14.39 4.97
C ASP A 87 22.74 -12.94 4.93
N HIS A 88 21.51 -12.75 5.43
CA HIS A 88 20.87 -11.44 5.54
C HIS A 88 21.74 -10.41 6.29
N ARG A 89 22.60 -10.84 7.22
CA ARG A 89 23.53 -9.95 7.92
C ARG A 89 24.59 -9.39 6.99
N LYS A 90 25.07 -10.19 6.02
CA LYS A 90 26.05 -9.74 5.02
C LYS A 90 25.45 -8.69 4.09
N ILE A 91 24.22 -8.87 3.61
CA ILE A 91 23.54 -7.85 2.80
C ILE A 91 23.47 -6.52 3.56
N CYS A 92 23.06 -6.57 4.83
CA CYS A 92 22.99 -5.39 5.69
C CYS A 92 24.37 -4.73 5.89
N GLN A 93 25.41 -5.54 6.16
CA GLN A 93 26.78 -5.07 6.32
C GLN A 93 27.32 -4.44 5.04
N VAL A 94 27.05 -5.03 3.87
CA VAL A 94 27.50 -4.48 2.60
C VAL A 94 26.80 -3.16 2.29
N LEU A 95 25.49 -3.06 2.52
CA LEU A 95 24.76 -1.79 2.38
C LEU A 95 25.29 -0.71 3.34
N GLN A 96 25.62 -1.09 4.58
CA GLN A 96 26.17 -0.18 5.59
C GLN A 96 27.60 0.27 5.22
N GLN A 97 28.45 -0.64 4.75
CA GLN A 97 29.80 -0.32 4.24
C GLN A 97 29.74 0.62 3.04
N GLN A 98 28.79 0.42 2.12
CA GLN A 98 28.58 1.33 0.99
C GLN A 98 28.13 2.72 1.45
N GLN A 99 27.21 2.80 2.42
CA GLN A 99 26.81 4.09 2.96
C GLN A 99 28.00 4.84 3.59
N GLN A 100 28.88 4.13 4.29
CA GLN A 100 30.10 4.73 4.86
C GLN A 100 31.09 5.17 3.78
N GLN A 101 31.25 4.37 2.72
CA GLN A 101 32.12 4.69 1.60
C GLN A 101 31.61 5.92 0.82
N GLN A 102 30.30 6.01 0.58
CA GLN A 102 29.68 7.19 -0.02
C GLN A 102 29.88 8.44 0.83
N ARG A 103 29.73 8.37 2.16
CA ARG A 103 30.00 9.53 3.02
C ARG A 103 31.45 10.00 2.90
N LYS A 104 32.41 9.08 2.74
CA LYS A 104 33.83 9.41 2.51
C LYS A 104 34.02 10.06 1.13
N GLU A 105 33.39 9.52 0.10
CA GLU A 105 33.47 10.06 -1.26
C GLU A 105 32.78 11.43 -1.39
N GLU A 106 31.60 11.62 -0.79
CA GLU A 106 30.90 12.91 -0.70
C GLU A 106 31.75 13.94 0.07
N ALA A 107 32.40 13.53 1.16
CA ALA A 107 33.34 14.41 1.87
C ALA A 107 34.55 14.82 1.00
N MET A 108 35.02 13.91 0.13
CA MET A 108 36.11 14.17 -0.82
C MET A 108 35.64 14.95 -2.08
N ALA A 109 34.39 14.82 -2.50
CA ALA A 109 33.84 15.36 -3.74
C ALA A 109 33.20 16.75 -3.58
N SER A 110 33.31 17.39 -2.42
CA SER A 110 32.81 18.75 -2.13
C SER A 110 33.49 19.89 -2.94
N GLY A 111 34.06 19.59 -4.11
CA GLY A 111 34.80 20.52 -4.97
C GLY A 111 34.35 20.64 -6.44
N SER A 112 33.33 19.94 -6.93
CA SER A 112 32.81 20.20 -8.29
C SER A 112 31.36 19.77 -8.49
N ASP A 113 30.51 20.73 -8.82
CA ASP A 113 29.12 20.51 -9.20
C ASP A 113 28.99 19.83 -10.57
N GLU A 114 27.99 18.95 -10.67
CA GLU A 114 27.48 18.33 -11.89
C GLU A 114 28.43 17.41 -12.67
N ALA A 115 28.76 16.24 -12.10
CA ALA A 115 29.19 15.10 -12.90
C ALA A 115 28.61 13.75 -12.43
N ASN A 116 27.75 13.23 -13.32
CA ASN A 116 27.72 11.85 -13.78
C ASN A 116 26.92 10.80 -13.00
N VAL A 117 25.61 10.73 -13.23
CA VAL A 117 24.69 9.63 -12.80
C VAL A 117 25.26 8.22 -13.05
N GLU A 118 26.15 8.03 -14.03
CA GLU A 118 26.85 6.75 -14.27
C GLU A 118 27.92 6.46 -13.20
N SER A 119 28.61 7.47 -12.68
CA SER A 119 29.50 7.37 -11.51
C SER A 119 28.74 7.00 -10.22
N TRP A 120 27.46 7.38 -10.11
CA TRP A 120 26.62 7.05 -8.95
C TRP A 120 26.09 5.61 -8.99
N LEU A 121 25.81 5.08 -10.19
CA LEU A 121 25.56 3.64 -10.38
C LEU A 121 26.84 2.82 -10.12
N LEU A 122 28.02 3.38 -10.38
CA LEU A 122 29.33 2.82 -10.04
C LEU A 122 29.66 2.86 -8.53
N GLY A 123 29.08 3.77 -7.74
CA GLY A 123 29.24 3.79 -6.28
C GLY A 123 28.51 2.65 -5.54
N CYS A 124 27.41 2.15 -6.11
CA CYS A 124 26.83 0.84 -5.74
C CYS A 124 27.66 -0.33 -6.30
N GLY A 125 28.72 -0.02 -7.05
CA GLY A 125 29.59 -0.96 -7.74
C GLY A 125 30.29 -1.93 -6.80
N VAL A 126 30.38 -1.73 -5.49
CA VAL A 126 31.04 -2.74 -4.62
C VAL A 126 30.30 -4.08 -4.61
N LEU A 127 28.98 -4.10 -4.85
CA LEU A 127 28.20 -5.33 -5.04
C LEU A 127 28.24 -5.87 -6.48
N TRP A 128 28.73 -5.07 -7.42
CA TRP A 128 28.59 -5.29 -8.87
C TRP A 128 29.91 -5.06 -9.64
N ASN A 129 31.04 -4.97 -8.93
CA ASN A 129 32.40 -4.76 -9.42
C ASN A 129 33.12 -6.11 -9.48
N SER A 130 32.46 -7.17 -9.94
CA SER A 130 33.25 -8.14 -10.67
C SER A 130 33.65 -7.48 -11.98
N SER A 131 34.94 -7.50 -12.25
CA SER A 131 35.56 -7.16 -13.52
C SER A 131 35.15 -8.11 -14.66
N ASN A 132 33.99 -8.77 -14.55
CA ASN A 132 33.44 -9.70 -15.52
C ASN A 132 32.20 -9.11 -16.17
N GLU A 133 32.08 -9.36 -17.47
CA GLU A 133 31.08 -8.84 -18.41
C GLU A 133 29.63 -9.31 -18.11
N ASP A 134 29.39 -10.00 -17.01
CA ASP A 134 28.10 -10.62 -16.68
C ASP A 134 27.18 -9.63 -15.95
N ILE A 135 26.41 -8.86 -16.72
CA ILE A 135 25.33 -8.02 -16.18
C ILE A 135 24.19 -8.92 -15.70
N SER A 136 23.99 -9.01 -14.39
CA SER A 136 22.82 -9.70 -13.83
C SER A 136 21.50 -9.06 -14.27
N ILE A 137 20.43 -9.85 -14.27
CA ILE A 137 19.10 -9.38 -14.63
C ILE A 137 18.63 -8.28 -13.66
N ALA A 138 18.85 -8.45 -12.36
CA ALA A 138 18.52 -7.45 -11.35
C ALA A 138 19.22 -6.11 -11.62
N ARG A 139 20.51 -6.13 -11.96
CA ARG A 139 21.29 -4.91 -12.26
C ARG A 139 20.77 -4.22 -13.52
N LEU A 140 20.50 -4.98 -14.59
CA LEU A 140 19.94 -4.45 -15.82
C LEU A 140 18.59 -3.76 -15.57
N LEU A 141 17.71 -4.40 -14.80
CA LEU A 141 16.41 -3.86 -14.45
C LEU A 141 16.52 -2.57 -13.62
N LEU A 142 17.42 -2.51 -12.61
CA LEU A 142 17.67 -1.28 -11.85
C LEU A 142 18.17 -0.14 -12.74
N MET A 143 19.12 -0.42 -13.65
CA MET A 143 19.64 0.57 -14.59
C MET A 143 18.53 1.14 -15.48
N ARG A 144 17.69 0.28 -16.06
CA ARG A 144 16.57 0.73 -16.90
C ARG A 144 15.52 1.48 -16.09
N MET A 145 15.12 0.95 -14.93
CA MET A 145 14.13 1.55 -14.05
C MET A 145 14.50 2.97 -13.60
N PHE A 146 15.78 3.25 -13.35
CA PHE A 146 16.24 4.57 -12.89
C PHE A 146 16.83 5.47 -13.97
N SER A 147 16.90 4.99 -15.22
CA SER A 147 17.43 5.78 -16.32
C SER A 147 16.45 6.89 -16.73
N PRO A 148 16.85 8.17 -16.69
CA PRO A 148 16.01 9.27 -17.15
C PRO A 148 15.83 9.26 -18.69
N LYS A 149 16.76 8.62 -19.41
CA LYS A 149 16.74 8.49 -20.88
C LYS A 149 15.76 7.42 -21.36
N GLU A 150 15.38 6.49 -20.48
CA GLU A 150 14.48 5.40 -20.81
C GLU A 150 13.03 5.89 -20.99
N ASP A 151 12.24 5.19 -21.79
CA ASP A 151 10.81 5.47 -21.87
C ASP A 151 10.08 5.18 -20.55
N GLY A 152 9.00 5.93 -20.27
CA GLY A 152 8.22 5.77 -19.03
C GLY A 152 7.58 4.39 -18.88
N VAL A 153 7.14 3.78 -19.99
CA VAL A 153 6.57 2.44 -20.00
C VAL A 153 7.64 1.41 -19.69
N ILE A 154 8.83 1.54 -20.28
CA ILE A 154 9.92 0.60 -20.04
C ILE A 154 10.40 0.68 -18.59
N ARG A 155 10.50 1.88 -18.01
CA ARG A 155 10.81 2.02 -16.58
C ARG A 155 9.81 1.34 -15.68
N LYS A 156 8.52 1.55 -15.96
CA LYS A 156 7.43 0.93 -15.21
C LYS A 156 7.50 -0.60 -15.33
N PHE A 157 7.72 -1.10 -16.53
CA PHE A 157 7.88 -2.53 -16.79
C PHE A 157 9.10 -3.11 -16.06
N ALA A 158 10.25 -2.44 -16.12
CA ALA A 158 11.45 -2.86 -15.39
C ALA A 158 11.22 -2.88 -13.87
N ALA A 159 10.51 -1.89 -13.33
CA ALA A 159 10.12 -1.85 -11.93
C ALA A 159 9.15 -2.98 -11.57
N GLU A 160 8.22 -3.32 -12.46
CA GLU A 160 7.28 -4.45 -12.29
C GLU A 160 8.04 -5.77 -12.17
N ILE A 161 8.88 -6.07 -13.15
CA ILE A 161 9.68 -7.30 -13.17
C ILE A 161 10.61 -7.36 -11.97
N PHE A 162 11.25 -6.24 -11.60
CA PHE A 162 12.12 -6.19 -10.42
C PHE A 162 11.33 -6.46 -9.13
N GLY A 163 10.08 -5.99 -9.03
CA GLY A 163 9.18 -6.29 -7.92
C GLY A 163 8.78 -7.76 -7.84
N CYS A 164 8.71 -8.48 -8.97
CA CYS A 164 8.39 -9.92 -9.00
C CYS A 164 9.53 -10.83 -8.49
N LEU A 165 10.76 -10.33 -8.46
CA LEU A 165 11.92 -11.04 -7.94
C LEU A 165 11.80 -11.33 -6.43
N ASN A 166 12.73 -12.11 -5.88
CA ASN A 166 12.67 -12.56 -4.49
C ASN A 166 12.73 -11.36 -3.51
N PRO A 167 11.71 -11.17 -2.66
CA PRO A 167 11.59 -9.99 -1.79
C PRO A 167 12.70 -9.90 -0.75
N ARG A 168 13.35 -11.01 -0.38
CA ARG A 168 14.50 -11.02 0.54
C ARG A 168 15.71 -10.27 -0.01
N VAL A 169 15.78 -10.16 -1.33
CA VAL A 169 16.85 -9.49 -2.06
C VAL A 169 16.42 -8.10 -2.48
N THR A 170 15.22 -8.01 -3.06
CA THR A 170 14.77 -6.80 -3.72
C THR A 170 14.28 -5.75 -2.75
N LEU A 171 13.63 -6.11 -1.64
CA LEU A 171 13.17 -5.13 -0.66
C LEU A 171 14.32 -4.35 -0.01
N PRO A 172 15.44 -4.96 0.44
CA PRO A 172 16.60 -4.20 0.93
C PRO A 172 17.14 -3.22 -0.12
N LEU A 173 17.32 -3.67 -1.37
CA LEU A 173 17.84 -2.84 -2.47
C LEU A 173 16.89 -1.69 -2.80
N LEU A 174 15.59 -1.97 -2.93
CA LEU A 174 14.56 -0.95 -3.17
C LEU A 174 14.48 0.04 -2.01
N THR A 175 14.62 -0.44 -0.77
CA THR A 175 14.61 0.44 0.42
C THR A 175 15.80 1.38 0.43
N TYR A 176 16.99 0.87 0.09
CA TYR A 176 18.19 1.69 -0.06
C TYR A 176 18.00 2.77 -1.13
N HIS A 177 17.53 2.40 -2.33
CA HIS A 177 17.27 3.36 -3.41
C HIS A 177 16.13 4.33 -3.08
N LEU A 178 15.11 3.90 -2.35
CA LEU A 178 14.03 4.74 -1.85
C LEU A 178 14.56 5.77 -0.84
N ALA A 179 15.43 5.35 0.09
CA ALA A 179 16.05 6.24 1.06
C ALA A 179 16.91 7.31 0.38
N HIS A 180 17.68 6.92 -0.63
CA HIS A 180 18.42 7.84 -1.48
C HIS A 180 17.47 8.77 -2.25
N ALA A 181 16.37 8.25 -2.80
CA ALA A 181 15.39 9.08 -3.50
C ALA A 181 14.76 10.12 -2.57
N VAL A 182 14.49 9.76 -1.31
CA VAL A 182 14.02 10.65 -0.25
C VAL A 182 15.03 11.75 0.05
N ARG A 183 16.30 11.39 0.28
CA ARG A 183 17.40 12.34 0.60
C ARG A 183 17.64 13.35 -0.52
N HIS A 184 17.54 12.93 -1.78
CA HIS A 184 17.84 13.77 -2.95
C HIS A 184 16.59 14.26 -3.70
N LEU A 185 15.39 14.10 -3.12
CA LEU A 185 14.11 14.49 -3.72
C LEU A 185 13.94 14.00 -5.17
N SER A 186 14.37 12.77 -5.44
CA SER A 186 14.36 12.18 -6.77
C SER A 186 13.00 11.56 -7.08
N SER A 187 12.10 12.35 -7.68
CA SER A 187 10.76 11.92 -8.13
C SER A 187 10.80 10.62 -8.94
N LEU A 188 11.74 10.51 -9.88
CA LEU A 188 11.85 9.35 -10.76
C LEU A 188 12.15 8.07 -9.98
N ARG A 189 13.20 8.11 -9.14
CA ARG A 189 13.62 6.95 -8.35
C ARG A 189 12.57 6.58 -7.30
N ALA A 190 11.95 7.56 -6.67
CA ALA A 190 10.90 7.34 -5.68
C ALA A 190 9.71 6.59 -6.29
N ARG A 191 9.16 7.08 -7.41
CA ARG A 191 8.01 6.42 -8.08
C ARG A 191 8.35 5.01 -8.54
N ALA A 192 9.53 4.83 -9.13
CA ALA A 192 10.02 3.53 -9.54
C ALA A 192 10.14 2.54 -8.37
N CYS A 193 10.75 2.97 -7.26
CA CYS A 193 10.88 2.13 -6.06
C CYS A 193 9.52 1.80 -5.44
N LEU A 194 8.64 2.79 -5.26
CA LEU A 194 7.30 2.60 -4.71
C LEU A 194 6.50 1.62 -5.57
N PHE A 195 6.56 1.75 -6.89
CA PHE A 195 5.89 0.84 -7.82
C PHE A 195 6.46 -0.59 -7.71
N ALA A 196 7.78 -0.77 -7.72
CA ALA A 196 8.40 -2.08 -7.57
C ALA A 196 8.07 -2.74 -6.21
N ILE A 197 8.05 -1.96 -5.12
CA ILE A 197 7.65 -2.44 -3.79
C ILE A 197 6.17 -2.84 -3.78
N CYS A 198 5.28 -2.03 -4.36
CA CYS A 198 3.87 -2.40 -4.52
C CYS A 198 3.74 -3.73 -5.25
N THR A 199 4.48 -3.92 -6.35
CA THR A 199 4.46 -5.18 -7.10
C THR A 199 4.97 -6.34 -6.24
N ALA A 200 6.09 -6.18 -5.53
CA ALA A 200 6.61 -7.22 -4.63
C ALA A 200 5.58 -7.65 -3.57
N LEU A 201 4.90 -6.67 -2.96
CA LEU A 201 3.83 -6.89 -2.00
C LEU A 201 2.62 -7.59 -2.64
N MET A 202 2.18 -7.15 -3.81
CA MET A 202 1.05 -7.74 -4.52
C MET A 202 1.31 -9.18 -4.97
N VAL A 203 2.53 -9.48 -5.39
CA VAL A 203 2.94 -10.80 -5.89
C VAL A 203 3.19 -11.79 -4.75
N ARG A 204 3.86 -11.36 -3.69
CA ARG A 204 4.31 -12.25 -2.59
C ARG A 204 3.42 -12.16 -1.36
N GLY A 205 2.45 -11.23 -1.34
CA GLY A 205 1.43 -11.10 -0.31
C GLY A 205 2.03 -10.96 1.10
N GLY A 206 1.54 -11.78 2.02
CA GLY A 206 1.92 -11.75 3.43
C GLY A 206 3.41 -11.97 3.68
N ASP A 207 4.10 -12.75 2.85
CA ASP A 207 5.52 -13.06 3.05
C ASP A 207 6.40 -11.83 2.86
N ALA A 208 6.08 -10.98 1.86
CA ALA A 208 6.76 -9.70 1.68
C ALA A 208 6.40 -8.70 2.79
N LEU A 209 5.18 -8.77 3.33
CA LEU A 209 4.73 -7.90 4.41
C LEU A 209 5.44 -8.19 5.75
N LEU A 210 5.82 -9.45 6.00
CA LEU A 210 6.57 -9.86 7.19
C LEU A 210 8.08 -9.53 7.10
N HIS A 211 8.52 -8.93 5.99
CA HIS A 211 9.93 -8.66 5.78
C HIS A 211 10.44 -7.56 6.74
N PRO A 212 11.65 -7.69 7.34
CA PRO A 212 12.16 -6.74 8.34
C PRO A 212 12.26 -5.29 7.87
N TRP A 213 12.35 -5.09 6.55
CA TRP A 213 12.51 -3.77 5.94
C TRP A 213 11.19 -3.01 5.76
N ILE A 214 10.03 -3.66 5.92
CA ILE A 214 8.72 -3.02 5.72
C ILE A 214 8.53 -1.82 6.66
N GLY A 215 8.99 -1.91 7.90
CA GLY A 215 8.94 -0.79 8.83
C GLY A 215 9.73 0.44 8.34
N LEU A 216 10.91 0.23 7.74
CA LEU A 216 11.69 1.33 7.16
C LEU A 216 11.04 1.86 5.88
N ILE A 217 10.52 0.98 5.02
CA ILE A 217 9.76 1.37 3.82
C ILE A 217 8.60 2.28 4.22
N GLN A 218 7.78 1.92 5.21
CA GLN A 218 6.67 2.75 5.70
C GLN A 218 7.12 4.14 6.12
N ARG A 219 8.25 4.27 6.86
CA ARG A 219 8.81 5.57 7.26
C ARG A 219 9.26 6.41 6.06
N LEU A 220 9.92 5.79 5.07
CA LEU A 220 10.36 6.48 3.86
C LEU A 220 9.18 6.90 2.99
N THR A 221 8.17 6.03 2.84
CA THR A 221 6.92 6.31 2.13
C THR A 221 6.15 7.45 2.79
N MET A 222 6.12 7.50 4.12
CA MET A 222 5.54 8.63 4.87
C MET A 222 6.24 9.95 4.52
N ARG A 223 7.58 9.98 4.46
CA ARG A 223 8.32 11.19 4.04
C ARG A 223 7.96 11.63 2.62
N ILE A 224 7.77 10.69 1.71
CA ILE A 224 7.34 10.98 0.33
C ILE A 224 5.92 11.55 0.29
N LEU A 225 5.01 10.98 1.10
CA LEU A 225 3.64 11.45 1.21
C LEU A 225 3.57 12.92 1.65
N LEU A 226 4.54 13.37 2.46
CA LEU A 226 4.63 14.73 2.97
C LEU A 226 5.37 15.71 2.05
N TRP A 227 5.98 15.26 0.94
CA TRP A 227 6.68 16.14 0.00
C TRP A 227 5.85 17.33 -0.51
N PRO A 228 4.56 17.18 -0.84
CA PRO A 228 3.74 18.32 -1.25
C PRO A 228 3.65 19.43 -0.22
N LEU A 229 3.75 19.10 1.07
CA LEU A 229 3.67 20.08 2.15
C LEU A 229 5.01 20.80 2.38
N ALA A 230 6.12 20.18 2.01
CA ALA A 230 7.47 20.76 2.13
C ALA A 230 7.85 21.67 0.94
N SER A 231 7.28 21.42 -0.24
CA SER A 231 7.54 22.20 -1.45
C SER A 231 6.63 23.43 -1.48
N GLY A 232 6.98 24.47 -0.72
CA GLY A 232 6.25 25.74 -0.72
C GLY A 232 6.24 26.43 -2.09
N GLY A 233 5.28 26.06 -2.95
CA GLY A 233 4.83 26.77 -4.16
C GLY A 233 5.80 27.05 -5.31
N GLU A 234 7.12 27.03 -5.10
CA GLU A 234 8.08 27.70 -5.99
C GLU A 234 8.81 26.80 -7.00
N SER A 235 8.67 25.48 -6.92
CA SER A 235 9.31 24.55 -7.86
C SER A 235 8.29 24.01 -8.86
N GLY A 236 8.57 24.06 -10.16
CA GLY A 236 7.76 23.43 -11.23
C GLY A 236 7.71 21.89 -11.18
N ARG A 237 7.96 21.30 -10.01
CA ARG A 237 7.72 19.90 -9.69
C ARG A 237 6.32 19.78 -9.10
N ASP A 238 5.57 18.80 -9.57
CA ASP A 238 4.26 18.45 -9.03
C ASP A 238 4.41 17.26 -8.07
N PRO A 239 4.69 17.50 -6.76
CA PRO A 239 4.91 16.44 -5.77
C PRO A 239 3.66 15.60 -5.52
N GLN A 240 2.50 15.96 -6.08
CA GLN A 240 1.27 15.22 -5.91
C GLN A 240 1.38 13.81 -6.49
N LYS A 241 2.09 13.60 -7.60
CA LYS A 241 2.20 12.28 -8.23
C LYS A 241 2.94 11.29 -7.32
N GLU A 242 3.98 11.75 -6.65
CA GLU A 242 4.77 10.98 -5.69
C GLU A 242 3.94 10.68 -4.44
N ALA A 243 3.17 11.66 -3.94
CA ALA A 243 2.26 11.46 -2.83
C ALA A 243 1.18 10.42 -3.15
N HIS A 244 0.63 10.43 -4.37
CA HIS A 244 -0.32 9.40 -4.83
C HIS A 244 0.33 8.01 -4.92
N ALA A 245 1.56 7.91 -5.41
CA ALA A 245 2.29 6.64 -5.40
C ALA A 245 2.55 6.13 -3.95
N ALA A 246 2.82 7.04 -3.01
CA ALA A 246 2.97 6.69 -1.60
C ALA A 246 1.63 6.24 -0.98
N MET A 247 0.52 6.91 -1.31
CA MET A 247 -0.81 6.47 -0.91
C MET A 247 -1.17 5.09 -1.45
N ASP A 248 -0.80 4.81 -2.70
CA ASP A 248 -0.99 3.50 -3.34
C ASP A 248 -0.25 2.40 -2.58
N LEU A 249 0.98 2.65 -2.15
CA LEU A 249 1.75 1.68 -1.38
C LEU A 249 1.12 1.40 0.00
N PHE A 250 0.72 2.43 0.74
CA PHE A 250 0.02 2.20 2.01
C PHE A 250 -1.30 1.45 1.81
N ALA A 251 -2.05 1.77 0.76
CA ALA A 251 -3.28 1.05 0.44
C ALA A 251 -3.03 -0.44 0.13
N VAL A 252 -1.96 -0.77 -0.59
CA VAL A 252 -1.53 -2.16 -0.85
C VAL A 252 -1.17 -2.86 0.47
N ILE A 253 -0.41 -2.21 1.36
CA ILE A 253 -0.04 -2.77 2.66
C ILE A 253 -1.29 -3.12 3.48
N ILE A 254 -2.23 -2.16 3.61
CA ILE A 254 -3.47 -2.37 4.35
C ILE A 254 -4.30 -3.52 3.75
N ARG A 255 -4.40 -3.58 2.42
CA ARG A 255 -5.10 -4.66 1.72
C ARG A 255 -4.53 -6.03 2.08
N ILE A 256 -3.21 -6.18 2.03
CA ILE A 256 -2.54 -7.43 2.35
C ILE A 256 -2.74 -7.79 3.83
N GLU A 257 -2.68 -6.83 4.75
CA GLU A 257 -3.02 -7.07 6.16
C GLU A 257 -4.43 -7.63 6.32
N ALA A 258 -5.42 -7.06 5.62
CA ALA A 258 -6.80 -7.53 5.66
C ALA A 258 -6.95 -8.95 5.09
N MET A 259 -6.25 -9.26 3.99
CA MET A 259 -6.22 -10.60 3.41
C MET A 259 -5.58 -11.64 4.35
N VAL A 260 -4.45 -11.30 4.96
CA VAL A 260 -3.75 -12.18 5.92
C VAL A 260 -4.63 -12.41 7.15
N ALA A 261 -5.29 -11.37 7.66
CA ALA A 261 -6.23 -11.50 8.77
C ALA A 261 -7.41 -12.42 8.41
N HIS A 262 -7.98 -12.28 7.21
CA HIS A 262 -9.05 -13.13 6.72
C HIS A 262 -8.61 -14.60 6.60
N ALA A 263 -7.42 -14.86 6.04
CA ALA A 263 -6.88 -16.22 5.92
C ALA A 263 -6.72 -16.89 7.30
N LYS A 264 -6.16 -16.16 8.28
CA LYS A 264 -6.03 -16.64 9.68
C LYS A 264 -7.38 -16.92 10.34
N ALA A 265 -8.38 -16.07 10.10
CA ALA A 265 -9.72 -16.28 10.66
C ALA A 265 -10.38 -17.55 10.08
N LYS A 266 -10.20 -17.79 8.78
CA LYS A 266 -10.73 -18.98 8.10
C LYS A 266 -10.07 -20.28 8.59
N THR A 267 -8.75 -20.31 8.76
CA THR A 267 -8.05 -21.50 9.29
C THR A 267 -8.50 -21.81 10.72
N ALA A 268 -8.65 -20.80 11.58
CA ALA A 268 -9.12 -20.97 12.95
C ALA A 268 -10.55 -21.56 13.03
N GLN A 269 -11.43 -21.20 12.08
CA GLN A 269 -12.79 -21.76 12.03
C GLN A 269 -12.79 -23.26 11.66
N VAL A 270 -11.92 -23.67 10.74
CA VAL A 270 -11.79 -25.08 10.33
C VAL A 270 -11.26 -25.94 11.49
N GLU A 271 -10.25 -25.45 12.20
CA GLU A 271 -9.72 -26.16 13.38
C GLU A 271 -10.76 -26.33 14.50
N TYR A 272 -11.63 -25.34 14.70
CA TYR A 272 -12.71 -25.43 15.70
C TYR A 272 -13.78 -26.44 15.29
N ALA A 273 -14.18 -26.46 14.02
CA ALA A 273 -15.18 -27.40 13.50
C ALA A 273 -14.72 -28.86 13.69
N HIS A 274 -13.44 -29.16 13.42
CA HIS A 274 -12.88 -30.50 13.61
C HIS A 274 -12.78 -30.92 15.08
N LYS A 275 -12.58 -29.99 16.01
CA LYS A 275 -12.60 -30.28 17.46
C LYS A 275 -14.00 -30.53 18.00
N SER A 276 -15.05 -29.96 17.40
CA SER A 276 -16.43 -30.15 17.85
C SER A 276 -17.05 -31.51 17.47
N GLU A 277 -16.41 -32.28 16.60
CA GLU A 277 -16.88 -33.62 16.20
C GLU A 277 -16.21 -34.77 16.99
N GLY A 278 -15.29 -34.47 17.92
CA GLY A 278 -14.59 -35.47 18.72
C GLY A 278 -14.86 -35.35 20.22
N SER A 279 -15.74 -36.22 20.75
CA SER A 279 -15.97 -36.57 22.17
C SER A 279 -16.37 -35.44 23.14
N PRO A 280 -17.30 -35.67 24.10
CA PRO A 280 -17.65 -34.67 25.11
C PRO A 280 -16.54 -34.58 26.16
N GLU A 281 -15.66 -33.58 26.05
CA GLU A 281 -14.72 -33.23 27.13
C GLU A 281 -15.32 -32.22 28.11
N ASP A 282 -14.95 -32.39 29.38
CA ASP A 282 -15.49 -31.75 30.57
C ASP A 282 -15.54 -30.20 30.50
N PRO A 283 -16.63 -29.56 30.97
CA PRO A 283 -16.90 -28.13 30.79
C PRO A 283 -16.08 -27.18 31.69
N ASN A 284 -15.00 -27.62 32.35
CA ASN A 284 -14.40 -26.85 33.46
C ASN A 284 -13.05 -26.17 33.17
N THR A 285 -12.64 -26.02 31.89
CA THR A 285 -11.33 -25.43 31.54
C THR A 285 -11.43 -24.40 30.41
N LYS A 286 -12.24 -23.35 30.57
CA LYS A 286 -12.28 -22.21 29.62
C LYS A 286 -12.41 -20.88 30.35
N ALA A 287 -11.28 -20.25 30.67
CA ALA A 287 -11.25 -18.85 31.08
C ALA A 287 -10.05 -18.03 30.57
N ASP A 288 -9.00 -18.64 29.99
CA ASP A 288 -7.71 -17.92 29.85
C ASP A 288 -7.27 -17.60 28.40
N SER A 289 -8.05 -17.95 27.37
CA SER A 289 -7.60 -17.80 25.96
C SER A 289 -7.98 -16.48 25.28
N THR A 290 -8.49 -15.49 26.03
CA THR A 290 -8.97 -14.22 25.44
C THR A 290 -7.93 -13.10 25.47
N GLU A 291 -6.89 -13.24 26.30
CA GLU A 291 -5.88 -12.20 26.52
C GLU A 291 -4.67 -12.31 25.57
N GLU A 292 -4.33 -13.51 25.11
CA GLU A 292 -3.23 -13.75 24.15
C GLU A 292 -3.50 -13.20 22.73
N ARG A 293 -4.75 -12.84 22.39
CA ARG A 293 -5.11 -12.19 21.11
C ARG A 293 -4.80 -10.70 21.04
N ARG A 294 -4.47 -10.03 22.15
CA ARG A 294 -4.25 -8.56 22.20
C ARG A 294 -2.80 -8.11 22.00
N GLY A 295 -1.84 -9.03 21.91
CA GLY A 295 -0.42 -8.70 21.71
C GLY A 295 -0.01 -8.42 20.26
N MET A 296 -0.94 -8.42 19.31
CA MET A 296 -0.63 -8.12 17.92
C MET A 296 -0.45 -6.61 17.78
N GLN A 297 0.77 -6.18 17.43
CA GLN A 297 1.07 -4.79 17.08
C GLN A 297 -0.06 -4.22 16.22
N ASN A 298 -0.57 -3.04 16.57
CA ASN A 298 -1.57 -2.34 15.77
C ASN A 298 -1.11 -2.33 14.31
N GLY A 299 -1.96 -2.80 13.40
CA GLY A 299 -1.64 -2.82 11.98
C GLY A 299 -1.48 -1.41 11.43
N VAL A 300 -1.05 -1.30 10.17
CA VAL A 300 -0.94 -0.02 9.49
C VAL A 300 -2.30 0.68 9.45
N LEU A 301 -3.39 -0.07 9.27
CA LEU A 301 -4.74 0.49 9.29
C LEU A 301 -5.07 1.15 10.62
N GLU A 302 -4.92 0.43 11.74
CA GLU A 302 -5.25 0.95 13.07
C GLU A 302 -4.38 2.15 13.42
N THR A 303 -3.09 2.10 13.12
CA THR A 303 -2.17 3.22 13.36
C THR A 303 -2.61 4.48 12.59
N ILE A 304 -3.05 4.31 11.34
CA ILE A 304 -3.58 5.40 10.53
C ILE A 304 -4.92 5.90 11.08
N LEU A 305 -5.82 5.00 11.48
CA LEU A 305 -7.12 5.36 12.03
C LEU A 305 -6.97 6.11 13.35
N ASP A 306 -6.10 5.67 14.25
CA ASP A 306 -5.82 6.36 15.51
C ASP A 306 -5.37 7.80 15.27
N TYR A 307 -4.48 8.00 14.29
CA TYR A 307 -4.05 9.35 13.92
C TYR A 307 -5.18 10.18 13.30
N VAL A 308 -5.90 9.66 12.30
CA VAL A 308 -6.97 10.40 11.60
C VAL A 308 -8.09 10.79 12.56
N THR A 309 -8.48 9.88 13.46
CA THR A 309 -9.52 10.08 14.48
C THR A 309 -9.07 10.96 15.64
N GLY A 310 -7.77 11.22 15.76
CA GLY A 310 -7.20 12.06 16.82
C GLY A 310 -6.96 11.34 18.14
N LEU A 311 -7.04 10.01 18.16
CA LEU A 311 -6.57 9.18 19.27
C LEU A 311 -5.03 9.23 19.39
N SER A 312 -4.33 9.43 18.27
CA SER A 312 -2.90 9.77 18.25
C SER A 312 -2.68 11.21 17.77
N SER A 313 -1.83 11.95 18.48
CA SER A 313 -1.36 13.28 18.06
C SER A 313 -0.15 13.20 17.13
N VAL A 314 0.57 12.08 17.13
CA VAL A 314 1.81 11.89 16.37
C VAL A 314 1.48 11.24 15.03
N PRO A 315 1.92 11.81 13.88
CA PRO A 315 1.67 11.19 12.60
C PRO A 315 2.30 9.79 12.52
N PRO A 316 1.60 8.82 11.90
CA PRO A 316 2.09 7.46 11.74
C PRO A 316 3.49 7.42 11.13
N PHE A 317 4.32 6.49 11.61
CA PHE A 317 5.64 6.21 11.02
C PHE A 317 6.62 7.40 11.00
N THR A 318 6.43 8.39 11.89
CA THR A 318 7.35 9.53 12.06
C THR A 318 8.51 9.28 13.02
N GLY A 319 8.67 8.05 13.52
CA GLY A 319 9.79 7.68 14.38
C GLY A 319 11.13 8.13 13.80
N ALA A 320 11.96 8.74 14.64
CA ALA A 320 13.17 9.44 14.22
C ALA A 320 14.09 8.54 13.39
N LEU A 321 14.49 9.02 12.22
CA LEU A 321 15.56 8.45 11.41
C LEU A 321 16.95 8.94 11.88
N THR A 322 17.00 9.64 13.03
CA THR A 322 18.20 10.30 13.56
C THR A 322 19.16 9.33 14.25
N GLU A 323 18.70 8.16 14.64
CA GLU A 323 19.61 7.03 14.72
C GLU A 323 19.98 6.69 13.28
N ALA A 324 21.26 6.89 12.94
CA ALA A 324 21.82 6.56 11.63
C ALA A 324 21.22 5.24 11.14
N VAL A 325 21.04 5.10 9.83
CA VAL A 325 20.64 3.86 9.15
C VAL A 325 21.67 2.75 9.44
N ASP A 326 21.73 2.31 10.68
CA ASP A 326 22.35 1.10 11.12
C ASP A 326 21.18 0.11 11.18
N PRO A 327 21.19 -0.93 10.33
CA PRO A 327 20.15 -1.96 10.33
C PRO A 327 20.04 -2.57 11.74
N PRO A 328 18.88 -3.14 12.13
CA PRO A 328 18.65 -3.64 13.48
C PRO A 328 19.71 -4.70 13.85
N MET A 329 20.73 -4.28 14.58
CA MET A 329 21.75 -5.13 15.18
C MET A 329 22.02 -4.64 16.60
N GLN A 330 21.44 -5.33 17.58
CA GLN A 330 22.07 -5.42 18.90
C GLN A 330 23.24 -6.41 18.78
N VAL A 331 24.47 -5.94 18.94
CA VAL A 331 25.61 -6.78 19.28
C VAL A 331 26.49 -6.01 20.27
N ASP A 332 26.67 -6.59 21.46
CA ASP A 332 27.63 -6.18 22.48
C ASP A 332 29.06 -6.23 21.91
N SER A 333 29.77 -5.10 21.93
CA SER A 333 31.23 -5.05 21.79
C SER A 333 31.80 -3.77 22.42
N PRO A 334 33.04 -3.81 22.96
CA PRO A 334 33.54 -2.85 23.95
C PRO A 334 34.05 -1.53 23.34
N PRO A 335 34.20 -0.46 24.14
CA PRO A 335 34.50 0.87 23.62
C PRO A 335 35.97 1.00 23.23
N THR A 336 36.24 1.65 22.09
CA THR A 336 37.56 2.19 21.75
C THR A 336 37.45 3.70 21.54
N PRO A 337 38.50 4.49 21.87
CA PRO A 337 38.33 5.89 22.21
C PRO A 337 38.39 6.83 21.00
N SER A 338 37.65 7.93 21.17
CA SER A 338 37.42 9.05 20.26
C SER A 338 38.66 9.89 19.95
N LEU A 339 38.78 10.31 18.68
CA LEU A 339 39.55 11.48 18.27
C LEU A 339 38.61 12.49 17.59
N ARG A 340 38.47 13.65 18.25
CA ARG A 340 37.70 14.82 17.80
C ARG A 340 38.47 15.61 16.74
N GLN A 341 37.75 16.06 15.71
CA GLN A 341 37.86 17.33 14.95
C GLN A 341 36.84 17.19 13.80
N GLY A 342 35.90 18.07 13.48
CA GLY A 342 35.85 19.52 13.61
C GLY A 342 35.57 20.08 12.20
N SER A 343 34.31 20.02 11.74
CA SER A 343 33.88 20.57 10.44
C SER A 343 32.37 20.92 10.45
N PRO A 344 31.91 21.88 9.61
CA PRO A 344 30.73 22.71 9.86
C PRO A 344 29.40 22.06 9.40
N PRO A 345 28.24 22.54 9.89
CA PRO A 345 26.95 21.90 9.62
C PRO A 345 26.40 22.33 8.25
N CYS A 346 26.30 21.39 7.31
CA CYS A 346 25.36 21.44 6.20
C CYS A 346 24.11 20.65 6.61
N SER A 347 23.19 21.25 7.38
CA SER A 347 21.99 20.57 7.90
C SER A 347 20.68 21.37 7.80
N VAL A 348 20.54 22.31 6.87
CA VAL A 348 19.37 23.22 6.90
C VAL A 348 18.08 22.63 6.28
N ALA A 349 18.13 21.50 5.56
CA ALA A 349 16.95 20.96 4.86
C ALA A 349 16.30 19.72 5.52
N ALA A 350 17.01 18.99 6.39
CA ALA A 350 16.48 17.78 7.03
C ALA A 350 15.92 18.07 8.44
N GLU A 351 16.48 19.04 9.15
CA GLU A 351 16.01 19.48 10.48
C GLU A 351 14.73 20.32 10.43
N THR A 352 14.38 20.88 9.26
CA THR A 352 13.18 21.71 9.10
C THR A 352 11.88 20.91 9.08
N ALA A 353 11.88 19.64 8.69
CA ALA A 353 10.67 18.82 8.67
C ALA A 353 10.20 18.37 10.07
N GLU A 354 11.11 18.19 11.03
CA GLU A 354 10.76 17.82 12.41
C GLU A 354 10.40 19.04 13.28
N ALA A 355 10.88 20.23 12.93
CA ALA A 355 10.59 21.47 13.65
C ALA A 355 9.26 22.16 13.25
N LEU A 356 8.56 21.67 12.21
CA LEU A 356 7.36 22.32 11.64
C LEU A 356 6.01 21.70 12.07
N ILE A 357 5.99 20.74 13.01
CA ILE A 357 4.76 19.99 13.37
C ILE A 357 3.82 20.77 14.31
N THR A 358 4.12 22.01 14.69
CA THR A 358 3.35 22.75 15.71
C THR A 358 2.18 23.59 15.19
N GLU A 359 1.86 23.60 13.89
CA GLU A 359 0.67 24.31 13.39
C GLU A 359 -0.52 23.37 13.18
N GLU A 360 -1.69 23.70 13.75
CA GLU A 360 -2.93 22.92 13.62
C GLU A 360 -3.34 22.70 12.14
N SER A 361 -3.04 23.67 11.26
CA SER A 361 -3.26 23.59 9.81
C SER A 361 -2.45 22.46 9.17
N PHE A 362 -1.17 22.33 9.54
CA PHE A 362 -0.27 21.29 9.04
C PHE A 362 -0.73 19.90 9.46
N SER A 363 -1.20 19.74 10.71
CA SER A 363 -1.77 18.47 11.18
C SER A 363 -3.00 18.05 10.35
N LEU A 364 -3.85 18.99 9.95
CA LEU A 364 -5.06 18.72 9.16
C LEU A 364 -4.73 18.26 7.74
N ASP A 365 -3.74 18.85 7.08
CA ASP A 365 -3.34 18.43 5.73
C ASP A 365 -2.73 17.02 5.72
N ILE A 366 -1.96 16.67 6.76
CA ILE A 366 -1.45 15.29 6.93
C ILE A 366 -2.61 14.31 7.11
N ARG A 367 -3.60 14.64 7.95
CA ARG A 367 -4.79 13.78 8.15
C ARG A 367 -5.54 13.56 6.83
N ARG A 368 -5.65 14.58 5.98
CA ARG A 368 -6.29 14.46 4.66
C ARG A 368 -5.58 13.44 3.77
N TRP A 369 -4.25 13.40 3.77
CA TRP A 369 -3.50 12.39 3.02
C TRP A 369 -3.82 10.97 3.51
N PHE A 370 -3.88 10.76 4.82
CA PHE A 370 -4.22 9.47 5.40
C PHE A 370 -5.68 9.05 5.17
N VAL A 371 -6.61 10.00 5.14
CA VAL A 371 -7.98 9.74 4.66
C VAL A 371 -7.94 9.25 3.22
N GLY A 372 -7.13 9.88 2.37
CA GLY A 372 -6.88 9.42 0.99
C GLY A 372 -6.33 7.99 0.92
N VAL A 373 -5.40 7.62 1.80
CA VAL A 373 -4.89 6.25 1.93
C VAL A 373 -6.01 5.25 2.20
N VAL A 374 -6.86 5.52 3.19
CA VAL A 374 -7.96 4.61 3.57
C VAL A 374 -9.01 4.52 2.46
N VAL A 375 -9.37 5.65 1.84
CA VAL A 375 -10.30 5.69 0.69
C VAL A 375 -9.76 4.83 -0.46
N ASN A 376 -8.49 4.98 -0.81
CA ASN A 376 -7.83 4.20 -1.85
C ASN A 376 -7.76 2.70 -1.49
N ALA A 377 -7.54 2.37 -0.23
CA ALA A 377 -7.59 1.00 0.26
C ALA A 377 -8.99 0.38 0.11
N CYS A 378 -10.06 1.15 0.38
CA CYS A 378 -11.43 0.71 0.11
C CYS A 378 -11.65 0.40 -1.37
N GLU A 379 -11.24 1.30 -2.27
CA GLU A 379 -11.39 1.12 -3.73
C GLU A 379 -10.68 -0.13 -4.25
N LYS A 380 -9.51 -0.44 -3.69
CA LYS A 380 -8.65 -1.55 -4.13
C LYS A 380 -8.84 -2.83 -3.33
N ALA A 381 -9.80 -2.89 -2.41
CA ALA A 381 -10.01 -4.07 -1.56
C ALA A 381 -10.45 -5.30 -2.35
N GLU A 382 -9.79 -6.44 -2.10
CA GLU A 382 -10.16 -7.73 -2.70
C GLU A 382 -11.49 -8.22 -2.18
N GLU A 383 -12.30 -8.80 -3.06
CA GLU A 383 -13.64 -9.29 -2.76
C GLU A 383 -13.70 -10.15 -1.50
N ASN A 384 -12.79 -11.10 -1.35
CA ASN A 384 -12.75 -12.02 -0.20
C ASN A 384 -12.33 -11.33 1.12
N SER A 385 -11.61 -10.21 1.04
CA SER A 385 -11.10 -9.48 2.21
C SER A 385 -12.02 -8.35 2.68
N ARG A 386 -12.99 -7.92 1.85
CA ARG A 386 -13.88 -6.78 2.13
C ARG A 386 -14.63 -6.89 3.46
N PRO A 387 -15.18 -8.05 3.86
CA PRO A 387 -15.89 -8.16 5.15
C PRO A 387 -14.95 -7.93 6.34
N MET A 388 -13.73 -8.48 6.31
CA MET A 388 -12.74 -8.29 7.36
C MET A 388 -12.21 -6.86 7.42
N PHE A 389 -11.99 -6.26 6.24
CA PHE A 389 -11.62 -4.86 6.14
C PHE A 389 -12.70 -3.94 6.74
N ALA A 390 -13.98 -4.15 6.38
CA ALA A 390 -15.10 -3.41 6.94
C ALA A 390 -15.22 -3.60 8.46
N ALA A 391 -15.02 -4.82 8.96
CA ALA A 391 -15.08 -5.12 10.39
C ALA A 391 -13.99 -4.42 11.22
N ARG A 392 -12.81 -4.15 10.64
CA ARG A 392 -11.75 -3.36 11.29
C ARG A 392 -11.99 -1.86 11.15
N LEU A 393 -12.48 -1.41 10.00
CA LEU A 393 -12.64 0.01 9.69
C LEU A 393 -13.88 0.63 10.35
N VAL A 394 -15.07 0.07 10.11
CA VAL A 394 -16.35 0.72 10.39
C VAL A 394 -16.59 0.97 11.88
N PRO A 395 -16.33 0.01 12.80
CA PRO A 395 -16.54 0.24 14.23
C PRO A 395 -15.68 1.38 14.80
N HIS A 396 -14.40 1.46 14.39
CA HIS A 396 -13.51 2.55 14.81
C HIS A 396 -14.01 3.91 14.34
N LEU A 397 -14.44 4.01 13.08
CA LEU A 397 -14.97 5.25 12.54
C LEU A 397 -16.30 5.65 13.19
N LEU A 398 -17.22 4.71 13.40
CA LEU A 398 -18.48 4.96 14.10
C LEU A 398 -18.24 5.52 15.50
N HIS A 399 -17.34 4.88 16.27
CA HIS A 399 -16.97 5.34 17.59
C HIS A 399 -16.41 6.77 17.55
N SER A 400 -15.49 7.07 16.62
CA SER A 400 -14.92 8.40 16.47
C SER A 400 -15.96 9.44 16.04
N ILE A 401 -16.91 9.12 15.16
CA ILE A 401 -17.96 10.06 14.74
C ILE A 401 -18.87 10.43 15.92
N GLN A 402 -19.13 9.48 16.81
CA GLN A 402 -20.00 9.67 17.97
C GLN A 402 -19.30 10.44 19.10
N THR A 403 -18.00 10.22 19.32
CA THR A 403 -17.26 10.76 20.47
C THR A 403 -16.47 12.03 20.16
N CYS A 404 -16.02 12.24 18.93
CA CYS A 404 -15.15 13.35 18.59
C CYS A 404 -15.94 14.68 18.47
N GLU A 405 -15.43 15.73 19.12
CA GLU A 405 -16.02 17.06 19.08
C GLU A 405 -15.64 17.87 17.82
N ALA A 406 -14.49 17.58 17.22
CA ALA A 406 -13.99 18.28 16.04
C ALA A 406 -14.78 17.90 14.77
N ALA A 407 -15.47 18.87 14.16
CA ALA A 407 -16.29 18.63 12.98
C ALA A 407 -15.49 18.12 11.77
N VAL A 408 -14.25 18.59 11.61
CA VAL A 408 -13.35 18.17 10.52
C VAL A 408 -12.97 16.69 10.64
N VAL A 409 -12.73 16.21 11.86
CA VAL A 409 -12.44 14.78 12.09
C VAL A 409 -13.68 13.93 11.78
N ARG A 410 -14.87 14.37 12.20
CA ARG A 410 -16.13 13.67 11.87
C ARG A 410 -16.39 13.64 10.36
N GLU A 411 -16.14 14.73 9.66
CA GLU A 411 -16.23 14.81 8.20
C GLU A 411 -15.31 13.77 7.54
N HIS A 412 -14.03 13.73 7.93
CA HIS A 412 -13.07 12.75 7.42
C HIS A 412 -13.51 11.30 7.70
N CYS A 413 -14.02 11.03 8.91
CA CYS A 413 -14.54 9.70 9.24
C CYS A 413 -15.75 9.33 8.36
N LEU A 414 -16.70 10.25 8.20
CA LEU A 414 -17.85 10.04 7.32
C LEU A 414 -17.42 9.79 5.87
N LEU A 415 -16.43 10.54 5.35
CA LEU A 415 -15.90 10.34 4.01
C LEU A 415 -15.32 8.92 3.84
N MET A 416 -14.55 8.42 4.80
CA MET A 416 -14.02 7.06 4.76
C MET A 416 -15.13 5.99 4.84
N VAL A 417 -16.16 6.23 5.66
CA VAL A 417 -17.35 5.35 5.72
C VAL A 417 -18.11 5.36 4.39
N VAL A 418 -18.28 6.52 3.76
CA VAL A 418 -18.91 6.64 2.43
C VAL A 418 -18.10 5.87 1.38
N ALA A 419 -16.76 5.99 1.39
CA ALA A 419 -15.88 5.24 0.51
C ALA A 419 -15.97 3.72 0.75
N ALA A 420 -16.05 3.29 2.01
CA ALA A 420 -16.30 1.89 2.35
C ALA A 420 -17.67 1.43 1.81
N GLY A 421 -18.67 2.29 1.98
CA GLY A 421 -20.00 2.26 1.36
C GLY A 421 -20.03 1.80 -0.08
N TYR A 422 -19.36 2.58 -0.93
CA TYR A 422 -19.36 2.36 -2.37
C TYR A 422 -18.52 1.16 -2.81
N ASN A 423 -17.42 0.85 -2.10
CA ASN A 423 -16.40 -0.05 -2.63
C ASN A 423 -16.38 -1.45 -2.00
N LEU A 424 -16.84 -1.62 -0.76
CA LEU A 424 -16.74 -2.90 -0.03
C LEU A 424 -17.92 -3.85 -0.26
N LYS A 425 -18.90 -3.47 -1.10
CA LYS A 425 -20.20 -4.15 -1.32
C LYS A 425 -21.10 -4.16 -0.07
N ALA A 426 -22.41 -4.30 -0.32
CA ALA A 426 -23.44 -4.21 0.72
C ALA A 426 -23.29 -5.27 1.82
N GLN A 427 -22.91 -6.50 1.46
CA GLN A 427 -22.77 -7.62 2.41
C GLN A 427 -21.73 -7.33 3.52
N SER A 428 -20.66 -6.60 3.19
CA SER A 428 -19.63 -6.22 4.17
C SER A 428 -20.12 -5.18 5.19
N LEU A 429 -21.14 -4.38 4.83
CA LEU A 429 -21.67 -3.30 5.64
C LEU A 429 -22.97 -3.66 6.35
N LEU A 430 -23.62 -4.75 5.95
CA LEU A 430 -24.85 -5.25 6.54
C LEU A 430 -24.82 -5.35 8.09
N PRO A 431 -23.70 -5.73 8.75
CA PRO A 431 -23.65 -5.74 10.20
C PRO A 431 -23.83 -4.36 10.84
N PHE A 432 -23.45 -3.29 10.13
CA PHE A 432 -23.38 -1.93 10.65
C PHE A 432 -24.48 -1.00 10.12
N ALA A 433 -25.34 -1.51 9.22
CA ALA A 433 -26.31 -0.69 8.47
C ALA A 433 -27.21 0.18 9.37
N GLU A 434 -27.67 -0.36 10.49
CA GLU A 434 -28.54 0.37 11.42
C GLU A 434 -27.81 1.50 12.14
N ASP A 435 -26.59 1.26 12.60
CA ASP A 435 -25.77 2.26 13.29
C ASP A 435 -25.33 3.36 12.33
N LEU A 436 -24.95 2.97 11.11
CA LEU A 436 -24.61 3.88 10.03
C LEU A 436 -25.79 4.81 9.69
N MET A 437 -27.01 4.26 9.65
CA MET A 437 -28.23 5.02 9.42
C MET A 437 -28.47 6.05 10.53
N ASP A 438 -28.33 5.66 11.80
CA ASP A 438 -28.51 6.56 12.94
C ASP A 438 -27.46 7.67 12.96
N VAL A 439 -26.20 7.32 12.69
CA VAL A 439 -25.12 8.29 12.58
C VAL A 439 -25.39 9.27 11.44
N ALA A 440 -25.73 8.79 10.24
CA ALA A 440 -26.06 9.64 9.09
C ALA A 440 -27.17 10.65 9.45
N MET A 441 -28.31 10.17 9.95
CA MET A 441 -29.43 11.05 10.33
C MET A 441 -29.05 12.05 11.43
N SER A 442 -28.32 11.61 12.46
CA SER A 442 -27.92 12.50 13.56
C SER A 442 -26.97 13.62 13.11
N ARG A 443 -26.08 13.34 12.16
CA ARG A 443 -25.08 14.30 11.66
C ARG A 443 -25.65 15.21 10.57
N MET A 444 -26.61 14.74 9.79
CA MET A 444 -27.34 15.51 8.78
C MET A 444 -28.05 16.75 9.38
N VAL A 445 -28.65 16.61 10.56
CA VAL A 445 -29.40 17.70 11.22
C VAL A 445 -28.48 18.65 12.00
N SER A 446 -27.18 18.33 12.11
CA SER A 446 -26.20 19.17 12.78
C SER A 446 -26.01 20.51 12.07
N ARG A 447 -26.05 21.62 12.83
CA ARG A 447 -25.75 22.96 12.30
C ARG A 447 -24.26 23.32 12.30
N LYS A 448 -23.38 22.40 12.71
CA LYS A 448 -21.98 22.71 13.00
C LYS A 448 -21.07 22.79 11.75
N SER A 449 -21.27 21.94 10.74
CA SER A 449 -20.43 21.93 9.54
C SER A 449 -21.23 21.55 8.29
N SER A 450 -21.04 22.31 7.21
CA SER A 450 -21.69 22.01 5.92
C SER A 450 -21.11 20.78 5.25
N GLU A 451 -19.80 20.56 5.37
CA GLU A 451 -19.13 19.39 4.79
C GLU A 451 -19.47 18.11 5.55
N GLU A 452 -19.58 18.19 6.88
CA GLU A 452 -20.07 17.08 7.71
C GLU A 452 -21.48 16.64 7.27
N ARG A 453 -22.38 17.62 7.05
CA ARG A 453 -23.72 17.33 6.52
C ARG A 453 -23.67 16.71 5.13
N MET A 454 -22.83 17.22 4.24
CA MET A 454 -22.65 16.67 2.90
C MET A 454 -22.27 15.20 2.94
N GLN A 455 -21.26 14.83 3.74
CA GLN A 455 -20.83 13.43 3.85
C GLN A 455 -21.88 12.55 4.54
N ALA A 456 -22.60 13.08 5.55
CA ALA A 456 -23.69 12.35 6.20
C ALA A 456 -24.86 12.08 5.24
N THR A 457 -25.23 13.06 4.40
CA THR A 457 -26.25 12.88 3.36
C THR A 457 -25.79 11.90 2.28
N ARG A 458 -24.51 11.93 1.89
CA ARG A 458 -23.95 10.92 0.97
C ARG A 458 -23.99 9.52 1.58
N LEU A 459 -23.70 9.38 2.87
CA LEU A 459 -23.80 8.10 3.58
C LEU A 459 -25.24 7.58 3.57
N LEU A 460 -26.23 8.44 3.81
CA LEU A 460 -27.63 8.05 3.63
C LEU A 460 -27.90 7.56 2.20
N GLY A 461 -27.41 8.28 1.19
CA GLY A 461 -27.53 7.87 -0.22
C GLY A 461 -26.91 6.50 -0.49
N VAL A 462 -25.72 6.22 0.04
CA VAL A 462 -25.09 4.89 -0.05
C VAL A 462 -26.01 3.81 0.52
N LEU A 463 -26.55 4.02 1.73
CA LEU A 463 -27.41 3.04 2.39
C LEU A 463 -28.73 2.81 1.63
N LEU A 464 -29.32 3.87 1.08
CA LEU A 464 -30.54 3.80 0.26
C LEU A 464 -30.29 3.16 -1.12
N SER A 465 -29.08 3.26 -1.66
CA SER A 465 -28.67 2.56 -2.88
C SER A 465 -28.19 1.12 -2.63
N GLY A 466 -28.21 0.67 -1.38
CA GLY A 466 -27.74 -0.66 -0.98
C GLY A 466 -28.61 -1.81 -1.49
N GLU A 467 -28.10 -3.03 -1.35
CA GLU A 467 -28.86 -4.26 -1.65
C GLU A 467 -30.07 -4.41 -0.73
N GLU A 468 -31.05 -5.22 -1.15
CA GLU A 468 -32.31 -5.46 -0.43
C GLU A 468 -32.13 -5.78 1.06
N GLN A 469 -31.08 -6.52 1.41
CA GLN A 469 -30.77 -6.88 2.80
C GLN A 469 -30.46 -5.65 3.68
N ILE A 470 -29.73 -4.66 3.14
CA ILE A 470 -29.48 -3.39 3.84
C ILE A 470 -30.80 -2.63 3.98
N LEU A 471 -31.58 -2.56 2.89
CA LEU A 471 -32.88 -1.88 2.89
C LEU A 471 -33.82 -2.47 3.94
N CYS A 472 -33.93 -3.80 4.05
CA CYS A 472 -34.73 -4.46 5.08
C CYS A 472 -34.33 -4.06 6.50
N LYS A 473 -33.02 -3.90 6.78
CA LYS A 473 -32.53 -3.45 8.09
C LYS A 473 -32.85 -1.99 8.38
N ILE A 474 -32.72 -1.12 7.38
CA ILE A 474 -32.95 0.33 7.58
C ILE A 474 -34.41 0.75 7.35
N LEU A 475 -35.27 -0.15 6.85
CA LEU A 475 -36.68 0.09 6.56
C LEU A 475 -37.42 0.80 7.71
N PRO A 476 -37.28 0.39 8.99
CA PRO A 476 -37.96 1.05 10.11
C PRO A 476 -37.54 2.52 10.31
N LYS A 477 -36.42 2.95 9.72
CA LYS A 477 -35.83 4.28 9.87
C LYS A 477 -36.06 5.20 8.67
N LEU A 478 -36.64 4.72 7.56
CA LEU A 478 -36.83 5.52 6.34
C LEU A 478 -37.72 6.75 6.53
N LEU A 479 -38.77 6.65 7.35
CA LEU A 479 -39.62 7.80 7.65
C LEU A 479 -38.85 8.91 8.36
N LYS A 480 -37.99 8.55 9.32
CA LYS A 480 -37.11 9.49 10.02
C LYS A 480 -36.07 10.10 9.07
N ALA A 481 -35.55 9.30 8.13
CA ALA A 481 -34.62 9.75 7.11
C ALA A 481 -35.25 10.83 6.21
N ARG A 482 -36.49 10.60 5.76
CA ARG A 482 -37.26 11.57 4.98
C ARG A 482 -37.46 12.88 5.74
N GLN A 483 -37.83 12.81 7.01
CA GLN A 483 -37.98 14.00 7.86
C GLN A 483 -36.64 14.75 8.03
N ALA A 484 -35.53 14.03 8.22
CA ALA A 484 -34.21 14.63 8.32
C ALA A 484 -33.79 15.37 7.03
N LEU A 485 -34.06 14.78 5.85
CA LEU A 485 -33.82 15.40 4.55
C LEU A 485 -34.63 16.69 4.36
N GLN A 486 -35.92 16.66 4.70
CA GLN A 486 -36.79 17.86 4.65
C GLN A 486 -36.27 18.96 5.59
N SER A 487 -35.88 18.59 6.81
CA SER A 487 -35.30 19.53 7.77
C SER A 487 -34.04 20.21 7.23
N ILE A 488 -33.16 19.49 6.50
CA ILE A 488 -31.98 20.10 5.87
C ILE A 488 -32.36 21.15 4.82
N LEU A 489 -33.38 20.88 3.99
CA LEU A 489 -33.81 21.82 2.95
C LEU A 489 -34.29 23.16 3.54
N GLU A 490 -34.88 23.13 4.73
CA GLU A 490 -35.29 24.33 5.49
C GLU A 490 -34.10 25.10 6.10
N MET A 491 -32.90 24.50 6.20
CA MET A 491 -31.71 25.10 6.81
C MET A 491 -30.85 25.92 5.84
N ASN A 492 -31.37 26.31 4.67
CA ASN A 492 -30.59 26.98 3.62
C ASN A 492 -29.29 26.24 3.24
N PRO A 493 -29.39 24.98 2.75
CA PRO A 493 -28.21 24.19 2.39
C PRO A 493 -27.50 24.75 1.15
N SER A 494 -26.24 24.36 0.95
CA SER A 494 -25.53 24.66 -0.29
C SER A 494 -26.25 24.07 -1.51
N PRO A 495 -26.09 24.61 -2.73
CA PRO A 495 -26.77 24.11 -3.92
C PRO A 495 -26.55 22.62 -4.14
N MET A 496 -25.31 22.15 -4.01
CA MET A 496 -24.98 20.73 -4.16
C MET A 496 -25.67 19.84 -3.10
N LEU A 497 -25.80 20.31 -1.86
CA LEU A 497 -26.49 19.56 -0.80
C LEU A 497 -28.00 19.56 -1.02
N ARG A 498 -28.56 20.67 -1.51
CA ARG A 498 -29.97 20.77 -1.90
C ARG A 498 -30.30 19.75 -2.98
N ASP A 499 -29.54 19.73 -4.06
CA ASP A 499 -29.74 18.82 -5.19
C ASP A 499 -29.70 17.35 -4.73
N LEU A 500 -28.72 17.01 -3.89
CA LEU A 500 -28.61 15.66 -3.33
C LEU A 500 -29.81 15.31 -2.44
N CYS A 501 -30.25 16.21 -1.58
CA CYS A 501 -31.42 15.98 -0.73
C CYS A 501 -32.70 15.79 -1.55
N GLU A 502 -32.91 16.58 -2.60
CA GLU A 502 -34.06 16.47 -3.49
C GLU A 502 -34.05 15.13 -4.25
N GLN A 503 -32.89 14.70 -4.76
CA GLN A 503 -32.73 13.38 -5.39
C GLN A 503 -33.08 12.24 -4.42
N LEU A 504 -32.57 12.28 -3.19
CA LEU A 504 -32.85 11.24 -2.20
C LEU A 504 -34.32 11.25 -1.74
N LEU A 505 -34.95 12.42 -1.65
CA LEU A 505 -36.38 12.52 -1.35
C LEU A 505 -37.24 11.93 -2.47
N ALA A 506 -36.87 12.12 -3.73
CA ALA A 506 -37.54 11.49 -4.87
C ALA A 506 -37.39 9.95 -4.87
N CYS A 507 -36.28 9.41 -4.34
CA CYS A 507 -36.13 7.96 -4.16
C CYS A 507 -36.98 7.40 -2.99
N LEU A 508 -37.40 8.25 -2.05
CA LEU A 508 -38.18 7.87 -0.86
C LEU A 508 -39.68 8.18 -0.99
N SER A 509 -40.11 8.74 -2.12
CA SER A 509 -41.52 8.98 -2.46
C SER A 509 -42.11 7.80 -3.21
#